data_AF-A0A939PF16-F1
#
_entry.id   AF-A0A939PF16-F1
#
_cell.length_a   1.000
_cell.length_b   1.000
_cell.length_c   1.000
_cell.angle_alpha   90.00
_cell.angle_beta   90.00
_cell.angle_gamma   90.00
#
_symmetry.space_group_name_H-M   'P 1'
#
loop_
_entity.id
_entity.type
_entity.pdbx_description
1 polymer ?
#
loop_
_entity_poly.entity_id
_entity_poly.type
_entity_poly.pdbx_seq_one_letter_code
_entity_poly.pdbx_strand_id
1 'polypeptide(L)'
;MVSGLSRREVNGRLLPTAVKIVIAGGFGVGKTTMVGTVSETQPLRTEEILTDQGVGVDDVSGVERKTTTTVAMDFGRITMGEDYVLYLFGTPGQERFWFMWDEVALGALGAVVLADTRRLSDCFPSVDYFERRGTPFLVAVNCFEGSRRYDLEEIQMALNLGPNVPVMLCDARKLDSCKKVLIDLVLHAMKVRGVGDEEPVNA
;
A
#
# COMPACT_ATOMS: atom_id res chain seq x y z
N MET A 1 24.23 1.31 -12.00
CA MET A 1 23.32 1.75 -13.08
C MET A 1 21.90 1.74 -12.51
N VAL A 2 21.37 2.91 -12.14
CA VAL A 2 20.01 3.04 -11.58
C VAL A 2 19.08 3.42 -12.74
N SER A 3 18.40 2.44 -13.33
CA SER A 3 17.36 2.68 -14.34
C SER A 3 15.98 2.61 -13.67
N GLY A 4 15.60 3.66 -12.94
CA GLY A 4 14.35 3.66 -12.15
C GLY A 4 13.26 4.64 -12.60
N LEU A 5 13.62 5.78 -13.18
CA LEU A 5 12.68 6.85 -13.52
C LEU A 5 13.11 7.51 -14.84
N SER A 6 12.98 6.77 -15.95
CA SER A 6 13.24 7.33 -17.27
C SER A 6 11.99 8.03 -17.78
N ARG A 7 12.08 9.36 -17.99
CA ARG A 7 11.05 10.13 -18.69
C ARG A 7 10.94 9.62 -20.14
N ARG A 8 9.73 9.43 -20.65
CA ARG A 8 9.48 9.04 -22.04
C ARG A 8 8.82 10.20 -22.77
N GLU A 9 9.39 10.58 -23.91
CA GLU A 9 8.79 11.56 -24.83
C GLU A 9 7.98 10.83 -25.90
N VAL A 10 6.73 11.24 -26.11
CA VAL A 10 5.90 10.77 -27.22
C VAL A 10 5.30 11.98 -27.91
N ASN A 11 5.56 12.14 -29.21
CA ASN A 11 5.09 13.26 -30.04
C ASN A 11 5.38 14.66 -29.46
N GLY A 12 6.56 14.86 -28.88
CA GLY A 12 6.98 16.18 -28.33
C GLY A 12 6.29 16.58 -27.01
N ARG A 13 5.55 15.66 -26.38
CA ARG A 13 5.03 15.82 -25.02
C ARG A 13 5.78 14.91 -24.06
N LEU A 14 6.24 15.48 -22.95
CA LEU A 14 6.80 14.73 -21.83
C LEU A 14 5.66 13.93 -21.19
N LEU A 15 5.80 12.61 -21.12
CA LEU A 15 4.85 11.80 -20.38
C LEU A 15 5.06 11.99 -18.88
N PRO A 16 3.98 12.03 -18.07
CA PRO A 16 4.08 12.04 -16.63
C PRO A 16 4.85 10.81 -16.13
N THR A 17 5.65 11.01 -15.09
CA THR A 17 6.39 9.95 -14.39
C THR A 17 5.41 9.11 -13.58
N ALA A 18 5.37 7.81 -13.87
CA ALA A 18 4.54 6.85 -13.16
C ALA A 18 5.23 6.41 -11.85
N VAL A 19 4.52 6.54 -10.72
CA VAL A 19 4.96 6.07 -9.41
C VAL A 19 4.00 5.00 -8.91
N LYS A 20 4.52 3.82 -8.59
CA LYS A 20 3.73 2.69 -8.09
C LYS A 20 3.85 2.56 -6.58
N ILE A 21 2.73 2.46 -5.88
CA ILE A 21 2.65 2.23 -4.43
C ILE A 21 1.75 1.03 -4.17
N VAL A 22 2.17 0.17 -3.25
CA VAL A 22 1.37 -0.97 -2.78
C VAL A 22 0.68 -0.62 -1.47
N ILE A 23 -0.59 -0.97 -1.34
CA ILE A 23 -1.36 -0.87 -0.09
C ILE A 23 -1.59 -2.30 0.42
N ALA A 24 -1.01 -2.63 1.56
CA ALA A 24 -1.00 -3.98 2.14
C ALA A 24 -1.61 -3.98 3.55
N GLY A 25 -1.69 -5.17 4.16
CA GLY A 25 -2.28 -5.39 5.48
C GLY A 25 -3.42 -6.41 5.48
N GLY A 26 -3.92 -6.72 6.68
CA GLY A 26 -4.92 -7.76 6.93
C GLY A 26 -6.28 -7.58 6.29
N PHE A 27 -7.13 -8.61 6.36
CA PHE A 27 -8.52 -8.54 5.90
C PHE A 27 -9.32 -7.49 6.68
N GLY A 28 -10.06 -6.64 5.97
CA GLY A 28 -10.92 -5.62 6.59
C GLY A 28 -10.16 -4.44 7.25
N VAL A 29 -8.83 -4.36 7.08
CA VAL A 29 -8.01 -3.28 7.67
C VAL A 29 -8.26 -1.90 7.05
N GLY A 30 -8.91 -1.84 5.88
CA GLY A 30 -9.24 -0.59 5.18
C GLY A 30 -8.53 -0.34 3.85
N LYS A 31 -7.89 -1.35 3.23
CA LYS A 31 -7.18 -1.21 1.94
C LYS A 31 -8.07 -0.63 0.83
N THR A 32 -9.20 -1.28 0.56
CA THR A 32 -10.20 -0.82 -0.43
C THR A 32 -10.71 0.58 -0.12
N THR A 33 -10.97 0.87 1.15
CA THR A 33 -11.39 2.20 1.60
C THR A 33 -10.32 3.24 1.31
N MET A 34 -9.07 3.00 1.70
CA MET A 34 -7.97 3.94 1.46
C MET A 34 -7.78 4.20 -0.03
N VAL A 35 -7.72 3.15 -0.86
CA VAL A 35 -7.57 3.26 -2.32
C VAL A 35 -8.73 4.06 -2.92
N GLY A 36 -9.96 3.73 -2.55
CA GLY A 36 -11.16 4.45 -3.02
C GLY A 36 -11.20 5.90 -2.57
N THR A 37 -10.76 6.21 -1.35
CA THR A 37 -10.75 7.56 -0.79
C THR A 37 -9.80 8.50 -1.53
N VAL A 38 -8.65 8.02 -2.01
CA VAL A 38 -7.65 8.87 -2.68
C VAL A 38 -7.69 8.80 -4.20
N SER A 39 -8.30 7.77 -4.78
CA SER A 39 -8.33 7.57 -6.23
C SER A 39 -9.26 8.56 -6.93
N GLU A 40 -8.79 9.15 -8.02
CA GLU A 40 -9.57 9.95 -8.97
C GLU A 40 -10.33 9.07 -9.98
N THR A 41 -9.85 7.85 -10.21
CA THR A 41 -10.52 6.86 -11.06
C THR A 41 -11.75 6.31 -10.35
N GLN A 42 -12.90 6.29 -11.05
CA GLN A 42 -14.00 5.40 -10.69
C GLN A 42 -13.49 3.95 -10.69
N PRO A 43 -13.91 3.08 -9.76
CA PRO A 43 -13.42 1.71 -9.68
C PRO A 43 -13.61 0.99 -11.02
N LEU A 44 -12.52 0.62 -11.69
CA LEU A 44 -12.57 -0.30 -12.81
C LEU A 44 -12.84 -1.69 -12.23
N ARG A 45 -14.11 -2.05 -12.09
CA ARG A 45 -14.53 -3.43 -11.82
C ARG A 45 -14.41 -4.21 -13.13
N THR A 46 -13.22 -4.74 -13.42
CA THR A 46 -13.11 -5.80 -14.40
C THR A 46 -13.45 -7.10 -13.68
N GLU A 47 -14.73 -7.46 -13.71
CA GLU A 47 -15.21 -8.76 -13.26
C GLU A 47 -14.71 -9.83 -14.24
N GLU A 48 -13.49 -10.33 -14.04
CA GLU A 48 -13.10 -11.61 -14.65
C GLU A 48 -13.60 -12.76 -13.76
N ILE A 49 -14.44 -13.59 -14.36
CA ILE A 49 -14.99 -14.81 -13.78
C ILE A 49 -13.83 -15.82 -13.72
N LEU A 50 -13.16 -15.93 -12.58
CA LEU A 50 -12.30 -17.07 -12.26
C LEU A 50 -13.19 -18.25 -11.89
N THR A 51 -13.28 -19.23 -12.79
CA THR A 51 -14.00 -20.48 -12.55
C THR A 51 -13.37 -21.28 -11.41
N ASP A 52 -14.28 -21.83 -10.62
CA ASP A 52 -14.16 -22.61 -9.38
C ASP A 52 -13.13 -23.75 -9.40
N GLN A 53 -12.58 -24.08 -8.22
CA GLN A 53 -12.09 -25.39 -7.72
C GLN A 53 -11.06 -25.17 -6.59
N GLY A 54 -11.51 -25.25 -5.33
CA GLY A 54 -10.62 -25.21 -4.16
C GLY A 54 -11.36 -25.36 -2.83
N VAL A 55 -11.76 -26.58 -2.52
CA VAL A 55 -12.39 -27.08 -1.29
C VAL A 55 -11.72 -26.54 -0.01
N GLY A 56 -12.53 -26.11 0.96
CA GLY A 56 -12.09 -25.86 2.33
C GLY A 56 -13.00 -24.89 3.07
N VAL A 57 -14.03 -25.45 3.72
CA VAL A 57 -14.97 -24.79 4.63
C VAL A 57 -14.18 -24.11 5.74
N ASP A 58 -14.43 -22.81 6.02
CA ASP A 58 -14.19 -22.22 7.34
C ASP A 58 -15.02 -20.95 7.56
N ASP A 59 -15.21 -20.69 8.86
CA ASP A 59 -16.23 -19.93 9.57
C ASP A 59 -16.73 -18.62 8.91
N VAL A 60 -18.04 -18.59 8.64
CA VAL A 60 -18.76 -17.56 7.88
C VAL A 60 -19.49 -16.58 8.81
N SER A 61 -19.13 -16.54 10.10
CA SER A 61 -19.74 -15.65 11.09
C SER A 61 -19.39 -14.16 10.83
N GLY A 62 -20.11 -13.56 9.88
CA GLY A 62 -20.04 -12.14 9.53
C GLY A 62 -20.14 -11.82 8.03
N VAL A 63 -20.37 -12.81 7.15
CA VAL A 63 -20.36 -12.59 5.69
C VAL A 63 -21.74 -12.17 5.18
N GLU A 64 -22.05 -10.88 5.28
CA GLU A 64 -23.02 -10.29 4.36
C GLU A 64 -22.33 -10.04 2.99
N ARG A 65 -22.55 -11.02 2.10
CA ARG A 65 -22.28 -11.02 0.64
C ARG A 65 -20.82 -10.93 0.17
N LYS A 66 -20.14 -12.08 0.14
CA LYS A 66 -19.30 -12.48 -1.01
C LYS A 66 -19.36 -14.01 -1.21
N THR A 67 -20.34 -14.47 -1.97
CA THR A 67 -20.56 -15.87 -2.37
C THR A 67 -19.72 -16.31 -3.60
N THR A 68 -18.72 -15.51 -4.01
CA THR A 68 -17.90 -15.79 -5.19
C THR A 68 -16.47 -15.29 -4.95
N THR A 69 -15.47 -16.17 -5.09
CA THR A 69 -14.04 -15.86 -4.96
C THR A 69 -13.56 -15.12 -6.21
N THR A 70 -13.96 -13.86 -6.37
CA THR A 70 -13.30 -12.95 -7.32
C THR A 70 -12.05 -12.38 -6.63
N VAL A 71 -10.87 -12.60 -7.21
CA VAL A 71 -9.64 -11.92 -6.81
C VAL A 71 -9.71 -10.47 -7.29
N ALA A 72 -10.51 -9.66 -6.61
CA ALA A 72 -10.57 -8.23 -6.86
C ALA A 72 -9.36 -7.59 -6.17
N MET A 73 -8.38 -7.15 -6.96
CA MET A 73 -7.32 -6.27 -6.51
C MET A 73 -7.85 -4.82 -6.56
N ASP A 74 -7.64 -4.04 -5.50
CA ASP A 74 -8.00 -2.63 -5.52
C ASP A 74 -7.00 -1.86 -6.38
N PHE A 75 -7.49 -1.00 -7.27
CA PHE A 75 -6.66 -0.15 -8.11
C PHE A 75 -7.09 1.32 -7.97
N GLY A 76 -6.11 2.21 -7.79
CA GLY A 76 -6.33 3.64 -7.71
C GLY A 76 -5.32 4.43 -8.54
N ARG A 77 -5.73 5.61 -8.99
CA ARG A 77 -4.88 6.55 -9.73
C ARG A 77 -5.05 7.95 -9.16
N ILE A 78 -3.94 8.65 -8.96
CA ILE A 78 -3.92 10.06 -8.55
C ILE A 78 -3.03 10.81 -9.53
N THR A 79 -3.52 11.89 -10.11
CA THR A 79 -2.73 12.77 -10.96
C THR A 79 -2.11 13.88 -10.10
N MET A 80 -0.78 14.05 -10.17
CA MET A 80 -0.06 15.06 -9.39
C MET A 80 0.60 16.07 -10.33
N GLY A 81 -0.11 17.17 -10.59
CA GLY A 81 0.30 18.17 -11.58
C GLY A 81 0.39 17.56 -12.98
N GLU A 82 1.28 18.09 -13.81
CA GLU A 82 1.52 17.59 -15.17
C GLU A 82 2.62 16.51 -15.21
N ASP A 83 3.39 16.38 -14.13
CA ASP A 83 4.64 15.63 -14.14
C ASP A 83 4.55 14.23 -13.54
N TYR A 84 3.52 13.93 -12.73
CA TYR A 84 3.46 12.67 -11.98
C TYR A 84 2.07 12.03 -11.98
N VAL A 85 2.06 10.70 -12.02
CA VAL A 85 0.85 9.89 -11.82
C VAL A 85 1.18 8.80 -10.81
N LEU A 86 0.44 8.76 -9.70
CA LEU A 86 0.55 7.70 -8.70
C LEU A 86 -0.46 6.60 -9.00
N TYR A 87 0.03 5.37 -9.05
CA TYR A 87 -0.75 4.15 -9.16
C TYR A 87 -0.73 3.40 -7.83
N LEU A 88 -1.92 3.14 -7.29
CA LEU A 88 -2.11 2.44 -6.03
C LEU A 88 -2.64 1.04 -6.31
N PHE A 89 -2.02 0.04 -5.69
CA PHE A 89 -2.42 -1.36 -5.81
C PHE A 89 -2.69 -1.93 -4.43
N GLY A 90 -3.94 -2.23 -4.10
CA GLY A 90 -4.31 -2.87 -2.85
C GLY A 90 -4.14 -4.38 -2.94
N THR A 91 -3.30 -4.97 -2.09
CA THR A 91 -3.09 -6.42 -2.09
C THR A 91 -4.38 -7.16 -1.72
N PRO A 92 -4.62 -8.38 -2.25
CA PRO A 92 -5.75 -9.17 -1.79
C PRO A 92 -5.60 -9.49 -0.29
N GLY A 93 -6.66 -9.27 0.47
CA GLY A 93 -6.63 -9.34 1.94
C GLY A 93 -6.72 -10.74 2.55
N GLN A 94 -6.68 -11.82 1.77
CA GLN A 94 -6.70 -13.18 2.30
C GLN A 94 -5.33 -13.83 2.16
N GLU A 95 -4.91 -14.57 3.20
CA GLU A 95 -3.61 -15.22 3.28
C GLU A 95 -3.29 -16.07 2.05
N ARG A 96 -4.29 -16.69 1.41
CA ARG A 96 -4.12 -17.56 0.24
C ARG A 96 -3.63 -16.85 -1.04
N PHE A 97 -3.60 -15.52 -1.09
CA PHE A 97 -3.19 -14.74 -2.28
C PHE A 97 -1.81 -14.09 -2.16
N TRP A 98 -0.99 -14.54 -1.19
CA TRP A 98 0.39 -14.08 -1.02
C TRP A 98 1.25 -14.24 -2.29
N PHE A 99 0.95 -15.24 -3.13
CA PHE A 99 1.64 -15.47 -4.42
C PHE A 99 1.57 -14.29 -5.39
N MET A 100 0.57 -13.40 -5.26
CA MET A 100 0.46 -12.20 -6.11
C MET A 100 1.35 -11.05 -5.65
N TRP A 101 1.90 -11.12 -4.43
CA TRP A 101 2.59 -9.97 -3.86
C TRP A 101 3.88 -9.64 -4.59
N ASP A 102 4.55 -10.63 -5.17
CA ASP A 102 5.79 -10.41 -5.94
C ASP A 102 5.53 -9.53 -7.17
N GLU A 103 4.50 -9.88 -7.94
CA GLU A 103 4.04 -9.14 -9.13
C GLU A 103 3.51 -7.75 -8.76
N VAL A 104 2.71 -7.67 -7.69
CA VAL A 104 2.13 -6.40 -7.25
C VAL A 104 3.20 -5.46 -6.70
N ALA A 105 4.23 -5.95 -6.01
CA ALA A 105 5.28 -5.08 -5.48
C ALA A 105 6.46 -4.85 -6.45
N LEU A 106 6.51 -5.54 -7.59
CA LEU A 106 7.50 -5.27 -8.63
C LEU A 106 7.40 -3.83 -9.15
N GLY A 107 8.52 -3.11 -9.12
CA GLY A 107 8.62 -1.71 -9.55
C GLY A 107 7.98 -0.70 -8.60
N ALA A 108 7.53 -1.10 -7.41
CA ALA A 108 6.98 -0.17 -6.43
C ALA A 108 8.05 0.78 -5.86
N LEU A 109 7.68 2.05 -5.66
CA LEU A 109 8.47 3.01 -4.88
C LEU A 109 8.54 2.54 -3.42
N GLY A 110 7.42 2.07 -2.89
CA GLY A 110 7.28 1.55 -1.55
C GLY A 110 5.88 1.01 -1.27
N ALA A 111 5.64 0.65 -0.02
CA ALA A 111 4.37 0.12 0.43
C ALA A 111 3.83 0.81 1.69
N VAL A 112 2.50 0.95 1.76
CA VAL A 112 1.79 1.25 3.00
C VAL A 112 1.29 -0.06 3.58
N VAL A 113 1.74 -0.44 4.76
CA VAL A 113 1.16 -1.53 5.52
C VAL A 113 0.09 -0.96 6.44
N LEU A 114 -1.18 -1.17 6.11
CA LEU A 114 -2.27 -0.81 7.00
C LEU A 114 -2.36 -1.81 8.16
N ALA A 115 -2.52 -1.28 9.38
CA ALA A 115 -2.67 -2.06 10.60
C ALA A 115 -3.96 -1.69 11.34
N ASP A 116 -4.54 -2.64 12.08
CA ASP A 116 -5.69 -2.44 12.96
C ASP A 116 -5.31 -2.95 14.36
N THR A 117 -5.34 -2.09 15.37
CA THR A 117 -4.92 -2.44 16.74
C THR A 117 -5.82 -3.50 17.38
N ARG A 118 -7.03 -3.73 16.85
CA ARG A 118 -7.93 -4.80 17.29
C ARG A 118 -7.45 -6.19 16.84
N ARG A 119 -6.68 -6.24 15.75
CA ARG A 119 -6.16 -7.47 15.11
C ARG A 119 -4.78 -7.19 14.52
N LEU A 120 -3.85 -6.78 15.39
CA LEU A 120 -2.53 -6.28 14.98
C LEU A 120 -1.71 -7.35 14.22
N SER A 121 -1.88 -8.62 14.57
CA SER A 121 -1.22 -9.78 13.94
C SER A 121 -1.49 -9.88 12.44
N ASP A 122 -2.63 -9.39 11.94
CA ASP A 122 -3.03 -9.55 10.55
C ASP A 122 -2.13 -8.75 9.57
N CYS A 123 -1.31 -7.82 10.09
CA CYS A 123 -0.35 -7.08 9.27
C CYS A 123 1.06 -7.69 9.27
N PHE A 124 1.38 -8.64 10.15
CA PHE A 124 2.72 -9.21 10.28
C PHE A 124 3.23 -9.83 8.97
N PRO A 125 2.42 -10.59 8.20
CA PRO A 125 2.89 -11.13 6.92
C PRO A 125 3.31 -10.03 5.92
N SER A 126 2.60 -8.89 5.92
CA SER A 126 2.95 -7.75 5.06
C SER A 126 4.25 -7.08 5.50
N VAL A 127 4.46 -6.91 6.81
CA VAL A 127 5.72 -6.39 7.38
C VAL A 127 6.89 -7.30 6.98
N ASP A 128 6.80 -8.58 7.31
CA ASP A 128 7.84 -9.58 7.01
C ASP A 128 8.20 -9.60 5.52
N TYR A 129 7.20 -9.51 4.65
CA TYR A 129 7.39 -9.52 3.21
C TYR A 129 8.20 -8.30 2.72
N PHE A 130 7.82 -7.08 3.12
CA PHE A 130 8.52 -5.89 2.65
C PHE A 130 9.91 -5.72 3.28
N GLU A 131 10.08 -6.16 4.53
CA GLU A 131 11.39 -6.23 5.18
C GLU A 131 12.34 -7.18 4.43
N ARG A 132 11.90 -8.42 4.16
CA ARG A 132 12.72 -9.41 3.43
C ARG A 132 13.06 -8.95 2.01
N ARG A 133 12.13 -8.24 1.35
CA ARG A 133 12.33 -7.69 0.00
C ARG A 133 13.20 -6.42 -0.02
N GLY A 134 13.42 -5.79 1.14
CA GLY A 134 14.08 -4.48 1.22
C GLY A 134 13.30 -3.36 0.52
N THR A 135 11.99 -3.52 0.36
CA THR A 135 11.14 -2.48 -0.24
C THR A 135 10.81 -1.46 0.83
N PRO A 136 11.05 -0.14 0.62
CA PRO A 136 10.68 0.88 1.60
C PRO A 136 9.19 0.79 1.94
N PHE A 137 8.86 0.80 3.22
CA PHE A 137 7.47 0.75 3.66
C PHE A 137 7.29 1.56 4.93
N LEU A 138 6.04 1.94 5.19
CA LEU A 138 5.64 2.46 6.48
C LEU A 138 4.42 1.71 6.99
N VAL A 139 4.18 1.79 8.29
CA VAL A 139 2.97 1.24 8.92
C VAL A 139 2.00 2.37 9.23
N ALA A 140 0.80 2.29 8.64
CA ALA A 140 -0.29 3.21 8.88
C ALA A 140 -1.39 2.50 9.69
N VAL A 141 -1.49 2.86 10.97
CA VAL A 141 -2.44 2.29 11.91
C VAL A 141 -3.80 2.94 11.70
N ASN A 142 -4.71 2.20 11.08
CA ASN A 142 -6.04 2.69 10.76
C ASN A 142 -6.92 2.77 12.01
N CYS A 143 -7.42 3.97 12.30
CA CYS A 143 -8.24 4.27 13.47
C CYS A 143 -9.69 3.87 13.21
N PHE A 144 -10.18 2.89 13.96
CA PHE A 144 -11.59 2.53 14.00
C PHE A 144 -12.28 3.15 15.22
N GLU A 145 -13.54 3.53 15.07
CA GLU A 145 -14.34 4.03 16.19
C GLU A 145 -14.39 3.00 17.33
N GLY A 146 -14.22 3.47 18.56
CA GLY A 146 -14.19 2.63 19.77
C GLY A 146 -12.94 1.75 19.94
N SER A 147 -11.93 1.85 19.07
CA SER A 147 -10.67 1.13 19.24
C SER A 147 -9.81 1.74 20.36
N ARG A 148 -9.07 0.88 21.08
CA ARG A 148 -8.09 1.32 22.07
C ARG A 148 -6.96 2.07 21.38
N ARG A 149 -6.61 3.23 21.93
CA ARG A 149 -5.44 4.00 21.51
C ARG A 149 -4.21 3.46 22.23
N TYR A 150 -3.18 3.22 21.44
CA TYR A 150 -1.85 2.82 21.89
C TYR A 150 -0.87 3.87 21.42
N ASP A 151 0.23 4.03 22.14
CA ASP A 151 1.29 4.92 21.70
C ASP A 151 2.02 4.31 20.49
N LEU A 152 2.51 5.15 19.59
CA LEU A 152 3.13 4.69 18.35
C LEU A 152 4.38 3.85 18.61
N GLU A 153 5.12 4.16 19.68
CA GLU A 153 6.28 3.39 20.13
C GLU A 153 5.88 1.98 20.59
N GLU A 154 4.77 1.84 21.32
CA GLU A 154 4.25 0.54 21.73
C GLU A 154 3.87 -0.31 20.50
N ILE A 155 3.24 0.31 19.51
CA ILE A 155 2.88 -0.38 18.25
C ILE A 155 4.14 -0.79 17.48
N GLN A 156 5.13 0.10 17.39
CA GLN A 156 6.40 -0.19 16.71
C GLN A 156 7.12 -1.37 17.36
N MET A 157 7.16 -1.40 18.70
CA MET A 157 7.71 -2.52 19.47
C MET A 157 6.91 -3.82 19.28
N ALA A 158 5.58 -3.74 19.32
CA ALA A 158 4.71 -4.90 19.13
C ALA A 158 4.83 -5.52 17.74
N LEU A 159 5.13 -4.69 16.74
CA LEU A 159 5.39 -5.10 15.36
C LEU A 159 6.86 -5.49 15.10
N ASN A 160 7.73 -5.37 16.11
CA ASN A 160 9.17 -5.63 16.00
C ASN A 160 9.84 -4.88 14.81
N LEU A 161 9.39 -3.65 14.55
CA LEU A 161 9.87 -2.88 13.40
C LEU A 161 11.25 -2.29 13.67
N GLY A 162 12.07 -2.20 12.61
CA GLY A 162 13.31 -1.44 12.66
C GLY A 162 13.08 0.03 13.05
N PRO A 163 14.07 0.70 13.67
CA PRO A 163 13.93 2.07 14.19
C PRO A 163 13.67 3.11 13.08
N ASN A 164 13.94 2.76 11.83
CA ASN A 164 13.78 3.65 10.67
C ASN A 164 12.45 3.45 9.93
N VAL A 165 11.64 2.46 10.31
CA VAL A 165 10.32 2.22 9.69
C VAL A 165 9.30 3.16 10.33
N PRO A 166 8.71 4.12 9.60
CA PRO A 166 7.75 5.04 10.18
C PRO A 166 6.47 4.33 10.57
N VAL A 167 5.93 4.67 11.74
CA VAL A 167 4.60 4.27 12.20
C VAL A 167 3.76 5.51 12.41
N MET A 168 2.54 5.54 11.88
CA MET A 168 1.65 6.69 12.01
C MET A 168 0.20 6.27 12.14
N LEU A 169 -0.62 7.11 12.77
CA LEU A 169 -2.07 6.92 12.77
C LEU A 169 -2.68 7.44 11.47
N CYS A 170 -3.72 6.77 10.99
CA CYS A 170 -4.54 7.26 9.88
C CYS A 170 -6.03 6.96 10.07
N ASP A 171 -6.90 7.60 9.31
CA ASP A 171 -8.29 7.18 9.09
C ASP A 171 -8.48 7.01 7.58
N ALA A 172 -8.62 5.76 7.13
CA ALA A 172 -8.71 5.41 5.72
C ALA A 172 -9.91 6.06 5.00
N ARG A 173 -10.91 6.56 5.75
CA ARG A 173 -12.10 7.24 5.21
C ARG A 173 -11.83 8.72 4.89
N LYS A 174 -10.77 9.31 5.45
CA LYS A 174 -10.47 10.75 5.36
C LYS A 174 -9.39 11.02 4.32
N LEU A 175 -9.74 11.79 3.29
CA LEU A 175 -8.85 12.12 2.17
C LEU A 175 -7.50 12.69 2.64
N ASP A 176 -7.52 13.69 3.53
CA ASP A 176 -6.28 14.33 4.01
C ASP A 176 -5.41 13.37 4.83
N SER A 177 -6.03 12.45 5.58
CA SER A 177 -5.32 11.42 6.32
C SER A 177 -4.60 10.47 5.38
N CYS A 178 -5.29 9.99 4.33
CA CYS A 178 -4.69 9.09 3.35
C CYS A 178 -3.61 9.79 2.52
N LYS A 179 -3.80 11.06 2.14
CA LYS A 179 -2.77 11.87 1.48
C LYS A 179 -1.52 12.00 2.33
N LYS A 180 -1.66 12.28 3.63
CA LYS A 180 -0.52 12.36 4.55
C LYS A 180 0.27 11.05 4.60
N VAL A 181 -0.42 9.91 4.66
CA VAL A 181 0.21 8.58 4.61
C VAL A 181 1.03 8.40 3.33
N LEU A 182 0.47 8.76 2.17
CA LEU A 182 1.18 8.63 0.89
C LEU A 182 2.39 9.56 0.80
N ILE A 183 2.28 10.79 1.31
CA ILE A 183 3.40 11.75 1.36
C ILE A 183 4.53 11.22 2.25
N ASP A 184 4.21 10.78 3.47
CA ASP A 184 5.21 10.27 4.41
C ASP A 184 5.90 9.02 3.86
N LEU A 185 5.19 8.16 3.09
CA LEU A 185 5.78 7.03 2.39
C LEU A 185 6.78 7.47 1.31
N VAL A 186 6.42 8.45 0.48
CA VAL A 186 7.30 8.95 -0.59
C VAL A 186 8.57 9.54 0.03
N LEU A 187 8.44 10.37 1.06
CA LEU A 187 9.57 10.96 1.78
C LEU A 187 10.46 9.88 2.41
N HIS A 188 9.86 8.86 3.03
CA HIS A 188 10.60 7.73 3.58
C HIS A 188 11.35 6.96 2.49
N ALA A 189 10.70 6.64 1.37
CA ALA A 189 11.31 5.94 0.25
C ALA A 189 12.47 6.73 -0.37
N MET A 190 12.36 8.05 -0.48
CA MET A 190 13.45 8.92 -0.94
C MET A 190 14.66 8.88 0.01
N LYS A 191 14.41 8.93 1.32
CA LYS A 191 15.45 8.83 2.36
C LYS A 191 16.18 7.48 2.29
N VAL A 192 15.44 6.37 2.19
CA VAL A 192 16.03 5.02 2.13
C VAL A 192 16.84 4.80 0.84
N ARG A 193 16.42 5.42 -0.27
CA ARG A 193 17.08 5.27 -1.58
C ARG A 193 18.22 6.27 -1.83
N GLY A 194 18.49 7.19 -0.89
CA GLY A 194 19.60 8.13 -0.99
C GLY A 194 19.43 9.23 -2.04
N VAL A 195 18.20 9.61 -2.41
CA VAL A 195 17.94 10.69 -3.40
C VAL A 195 18.06 12.07 -2.76
N GLY A 196 19.06 12.28 -1.91
CA GLY A 196 19.23 13.50 -1.10
C GLY A 196 20.65 14.05 -1.01
N ASP A 197 21.66 13.31 -1.47
CA ASP A 197 23.06 13.74 -1.41
C ASP A 197 23.65 13.79 -2.83
N GLU A 198 23.23 14.76 -3.65
CA GLU A 198 24.12 15.25 -4.70
C GLU A 198 25.12 16.20 -4.03
N GLU A 199 26.36 15.73 -3.81
CA GLU A 199 27.48 16.62 -3.50
C GLU A 199 27.59 17.70 -4.58
N PRO A 200 27.87 18.96 -4.22
CA PRO A 200 28.11 19.98 -5.23
C PRO A 200 29.34 19.57 -6.05
N VAL A 201 29.17 19.45 -7.37
CA VAL A 201 30.26 19.40 -8.33
C VAL A 201 31.10 20.65 -8.10
N ASN A 202 32.25 20.48 -7.45
CA ASN A 202 33.19 21.56 -7.23
C ASN A 202 33.81 21.92 -8.59
N ALA A 203 33.67 23.20 -8.94
CA ALA A 203 34.15 23.81 -10.18
C ALA A 203 35.68 23.96 -10.20
#